data_AF-A0A7R9ZL58-F1
#
_entry.id   AF-A0A7R9ZL58-F1
#
_cell.length_a   1.000
_cell.length_b   1.000
_cell.length_c   1.000
_cell.angle_alpha   90.00
_cell.angle_beta   90.00
_cell.angle_gamma   90.00
#
_symmetry.space_group_name_H-M   'P 1'
#
loop_
_entity.id
_entity.type
_entity.pdbx_description
1 polymer ?
#
loop_
_entity_poly.entity_id
_entity_poly.type
_entity_poly.pdbx_seq_one_letter_code
_entity_poly.pdbx_strand_id
1 'polypeptide(L)'
;MLCCLYPHIRTYHIHIYTYVPCTTYGVRQQINMTNLCRVTQPNKQAINRHCFPALFNIPPEHQKLVVHSVVWAMKHTERNISDTGLEILNELLQNVGQTPNVAQGFYQQYLLSLIQDVFAVMTDRLHKSGFKMHATLLRQMFHLVQMNQVTVPLFDPASQPAGQTNPAFLRAHVSTLLLSSFPNLTKTQVTKFIEGMLNLQMDLPTFKTHLRDFLIELKEFSSEDNSALYTEEKERERQQHRQQMLAQRQAVPGMVKPADIDEDL
;
A
#
# COMPACT_ATOMS: atom_id res chain seq x y z
N MET A 1 -13.82 -28.59 2.54
CA MET A 1 -14.92 -28.17 1.64
C MET A 1 -15.00 -26.64 1.64
N LEU A 2 -14.01 -25.97 1.04
CA LEU A 2 -13.98 -24.54 0.69
C LEU A 2 -12.72 -24.35 -0.17
N CYS A 3 -12.86 -24.79 -1.42
CA CYS A 3 -11.85 -24.72 -2.47
C CYS A 3 -12.63 -24.46 -3.77
N CYS A 4 -13.35 -23.33 -3.84
CA CYS A 4 -14.25 -23.00 -4.95
C CYS A 4 -14.51 -21.48 -4.98
N LEU A 5 -13.49 -20.66 -5.24
CA LEU A 5 -13.64 -19.28 -5.71
C LEU A 5 -12.31 -18.84 -6.36
N TYR A 6 -11.92 -19.47 -7.48
CA TYR A 6 -10.99 -18.93 -8.49
C TYR A 6 -10.82 -19.95 -9.64
N PRO A 7 -11.65 -19.94 -10.71
CA PRO A 7 -11.35 -20.69 -11.91
C PRO A 7 -10.44 -19.82 -12.80
N HIS A 8 -9.14 -19.79 -12.47
CA HIS A 8 -7.99 -19.52 -13.37
C HIS A 8 -6.73 -19.11 -12.59
N ILE A 9 -6.29 -19.94 -11.65
CA ILE A 9 -4.87 -19.98 -11.29
C ILE A 9 -4.23 -20.99 -12.25
N ARG A 10 -3.99 -20.57 -13.50
CA ARG A 10 -2.93 -21.21 -14.28
C ARG A 10 -1.63 -20.70 -13.69
N THR A 11 -0.81 -21.65 -13.28
CA THR A 11 0.59 -21.48 -12.88
C THR A 11 1.34 -20.86 -14.06
N TYR A 12 1.24 -19.54 -14.22
CA TYR A 12 2.05 -18.83 -15.18
C TYR A 12 3.41 -18.62 -14.53
N HIS A 13 4.34 -19.52 -14.84
CA HIS A 13 5.76 -19.21 -14.89
C HIS A 13 5.94 -18.10 -15.94
N ILE A 14 5.62 -16.86 -15.59
CA ILE A 14 5.89 -15.71 -16.45
C ILE A 14 7.37 -15.41 -16.30
N HIS A 15 8.18 -16.02 -17.17
CA HIS A 15 9.43 -15.41 -17.57
C HIS A 15 9.09 -14.07 -18.21
N ILE A 16 9.20 -12.98 -17.44
CA ILE A 16 9.10 -11.63 -17.97
C ILE A 16 10.39 -11.38 -18.77
N TYR A 17 10.36 -11.73 -20.05
CA TYR A 17 11.36 -11.28 -21.02
C TYR A 17 10.91 -9.92 -21.56
N THR A 18 11.43 -8.83 -21.01
CA THR A 18 11.34 -7.51 -21.65
C THR A 18 12.73 -7.06 -22.06
N TYR A 19 12.90 -6.95 -23.38
CA TYR A 19 14.01 -6.27 -24.02
C TYR A 19 13.92 -4.77 -23.69
N VAL A 20 14.91 -4.26 -22.95
CA VAL A 20 15.19 -2.82 -22.90
C VAL A 20 16.49 -2.63 -23.69
N PRO A 21 16.47 -1.97 -24.86
CA PRO A 21 17.70 -1.63 -25.55
C PRO A 21 18.39 -0.51 -24.76
N CYS A 22 19.25 -0.90 -23.82
CA CYS A 22 20.20 0.02 -23.21
C CYS A 22 21.36 0.20 -24.20
N THR A 23 21.36 1.31 -24.93
CA THR A 23 22.46 1.71 -25.79
C THR A 23 23.69 2.02 -24.93
N THR A 24 24.63 1.08 -24.92
CA THR A 24 26.11 1.19 -24.77
C THR A 24 26.61 0.09 -23.83
N TYR A 25 27.39 -0.82 -24.41
CA TYR A 25 27.99 -2.03 -23.82
C TYR A 25 27.04 -3.22 -23.62
N GLY A 26 27.07 -4.12 -24.62
CA GLY A 26 26.30 -5.35 -24.69
C GLY A 26 26.64 -6.36 -23.60
N VAL A 27 25.96 -6.22 -22.46
CA VAL A 27 25.81 -7.30 -21.47
C VAL A 27 24.35 -7.70 -21.42
N ARG A 28 24.07 -8.94 -21.84
CA ARG A 28 22.79 -9.64 -21.72
C ARG A 28 22.47 -9.79 -20.22
N GLN A 29 21.76 -8.84 -19.61
CA GLN A 29 21.28 -9.02 -18.24
C GLN A 29 19.79 -9.35 -18.24
N GLN A 30 19.48 -10.59 -17.85
CA GLN A 30 18.16 -10.97 -17.35
C GLN A 30 17.79 -10.01 -16.23
N ILE A 31 16.76 -9.17 -16.42
CA ILE A 31 16.06 -8.59 -15.28
C ILE A 31 15.21 -9.72 -14.68
N ASN A 32 15.88 -10.61 -13.97
CA ASN A 32 15.22 -11.57 -13.12
C ASN A 32 14.65 -10.75 -11.95
N MET A 33 13.34 -10.60 -11.86
CA MET A 33 12.70 -9.77 -10.82
C MET A 33 12.98 -10.30 -9.40
N THR A 34 13.35 -11.58 -9.31
CA THR A 34 13.96 -12.20 -8.13
C THR A 34 15.29 -11.54 -7.73
N ASN A 35 16.08 -11.06 -8.69
CA ASN A 35 17.33 -10.33 -8.44
C ASN A 35 17.09 -8.84 -8.16
N LEU A 36 16.02 -8.22 -8.68
CA LEU A 36 15.62 -6.90 -8.20
C LEU A 36 15.22 -6.96 -6.72
N CYS A 37 14.50 -8.01 -6.32
CA CYS A 37 14.11 -8.25 -4.92
C CYS A 37 15.25 -8.80 -4.02
N ARG A 38 16.19 -9.61 -4.55
CA ARG A 38 17.28 -10.24 -3.78
C ARG A 38 18.59 -9.44 -3.75
N VAL A 39 18.89 -8.60 -4.73
CA VAL A 39 20.22 -7.94 -4.88
C VAL A 39 20.22 -6.48 -4.43
N THR A 40 19.06 -5.87 -4.12
CA THR A 40 18.99 -4.43 -3.79
C THR A 40 18.50 -4.17 -2.37
N GLN A 41 19.19 -4.65 -1.34
CA GLN A 41 18.93 -4.11 0.01
C GLN A 41 19.48 -2.68 0.24
N PRO A 42 20.53 -2.17 -0.44
CA PRO A 42 20.94 -0.78 -0.25
C PRO A 42 20.37 0.23 -1.27
N ASN A 43 19.83 -0.21 -2.43
CA ASN A 43 19.68 0.68 -3.60
C ASN A 43 18.24 0.93 -4.10
N LYS A 44 17.20 0.46 -3.38
CA LYS A 44 15.78 0.66 -3.77
C LYS A 44 15.39 2.12 -3.88
N GLN A 45 15.86 2.95 -2.94
CA GLN A 45 15.60 4.39 -2.95
C GLN A 45 16.29 5.11 -4.11
N ALA A 46 17.44 4.63 -4.60
CA ALA A 46 18.20 5.32 -5.65
C ALA A 46 17.52 5.22 -7.03
N ILE A 47 17.02 4.03 -7.39
CA ILE A 47 16.38 3.82 -8.70
C ILE A 47 15.05 4.57 -8.75
N ASN A 48 14.24 4.52 -7.69
CA ASN A 48 12.94 5.19 -7.70
C ASN A 48 13.07 6.72 -7.53
N ARG A 49 14.09 7.24 -6.81
CA ARG A 49 14.31 8.70 -6.72
C ARG A 49 14.92 9.31 -7.97
N HIS A 50 15.73 8.58 -8.73
CA HIS A 50 16.45 9.14 -9.89
C HIS A 50 15.87 8.75 -11.26
N CYS A 51 15.10 7.66 -11.35
CA CYS A 51 14.53 7.18 -12.63
C CYS A 51 13.03 7.45 -12.77
N PHE A 52 12.37 8.06 -11.78
CA PHE A 52 10.94 8.32 -11.83
C PHE A 52 10.49 9.19 -13.02
N PRO A 53 11.20 10.28 -13.39
CA PRO A 53 10.82 11.04 -14.59
C PRO A 53 10.90 10.18 -15.87
N ALA A 54 11.86 9.23 -15.91
CA ALA A 54 11.99 8.31 -17.03
C ALA A 54 10.83 7.31 -17.10
N LEU A 55 10.24 6.91 -15.96
CA LEU A 55 9.09 6.00 -15.91
C LEU A 55 7.86 6.55 -16.65
N PHE A 56 7.65 7.86 -16.71
CA PHE A 56 6.53 8.46 -17.45
C PHE A 56 6.88 8.86 -18.88
N ASN A 57 8.16 8.80 -19.25
CA ASN A 57 8.63 9.02 -20.61
C ASN A 57 8.62 7.72 -21.46
N ILE A 58 8.43 6.56 -20.84
CA ILE A 58 8.26 5.30 -21.58
C ILE A 58 6.82 5.17 -22.11
N PRO A 59 6.62 4.39 -23.18
CA PRO A 59 5.29 4.15 -23.74
C PRO A 59 4.28 3.56 -22.72
N PRO A 60 2.97 3.85 -22.85
CA PRO A 60 1.94 3.42 -21.89
C PRO A 60 1.90 1.91 -21.62
N GLU A 61 2.19 1.07 -22.61
CA GLU A 61 2.23 -0.38 -22.44
C GLU A 61 3.32 -0.83 -21.44
N HIS A 62 4.45 -0.12 -21.39
CA HIS A 62 5.53 -0.40 -20.46
C HIS A 62 5.20 0.12 -19.05
N GLN A 63 4.52 1.26 -18.94
CA GLN A 63 4.03 1.79 -17.66
C GLN A 63 3.08 0.79 -16.98
N LYS A 64 2.19 0.18 -17.76
CA LYS A 64 1.28 -0.87 -17.29
C LYS A 64 2.03 -2.08 -16.71
N LEU A 65 3.11 -2.52 -17.35
CA LEU A 65 3.93 -3.63 -16.85
C LEU A 65 4.57 -3.30 -15.50
N VAL A 66 5.03 -2.06 -15.31
CA VAL A 66 5.60 -1.62 -14.02
C VAL A 66 4.54 -1.67 -12.93
N VAL A 67 3.36 -1.08 -13.14
CA VAL A 67 2.27 -1.13 -12.15
C VAL A 67 1.86 -2.58 -11.86
N HIS A 68 1.74 -3.43 -12.89
CA HIS A 68 1.41 -4.84 -12.72
C HIS A 68 2.48 -5.60 -11.91
N SER A 69 3.77 -5.29 -12.10
CA SER A 69 4.85 -5.91 -11.34
C SER A 69 4.81 -5.54 -9.85
N VAL A 70 4.43 -4.29 -9.53
CA VAL A 70 4.24 -3.82 -8.16
C VAL A 70 3.04 -4.51 -7.52
N VAL A 71 1.92 -4.61 -8.24
CA VAL A 71 0.71 -5.34 -7.80
C VAL A 71 1.01 -6.82 -7.57
N TRP A 72 1.84 -7.43 -8.41
CA TRP A 72 2.28 -8.81 -8.21
C TRP A 72 3.16 -8.95 -6.96
N ALA A 73 4.12 -8.04 -6.76
CA ALA A 73 5.02 -8.07 -5.60
C ALA A 73 4.25 -7.95 -4.28
N MET A 74 3.29 -7.03 -4.16
CA MET A 74 2.49 -6.87 -2.94
C MET A 74 1.54 -8.05 -2.67
N LYS A 75 1.19 -8.84 -3.68
CA LYS A 75 0.39 -10.08 -3.55
C LYS A 75 1.25 -11.31 -3.26
N HIS A 76 2.56 -11.17 -3.18
CA HIS A 76 3.48 -12.28 -3.01
C HIS A 76 3.34 -12.93 -1.64
N THR A 77 3.55 -14.25 -1.55
CA THR A 77 3.47 -15.01 -0.29
C THR A 77 4.67 -14.76 0.63
N GLU A 78 5.87 -14.61 0.05
CA GLU A 78 7.06 -14.18 0.78
C GLU A 78 6.93 -12.74 1.30
N ARG A 79 6.92 -12.60 2.62
CA ARG A 79 6.76 -11.35 3.36
C ARG A 79 7.69 -10.23 2.85
N ASN A 80 8.98 -10.52 2.71
CA ASN A 80 9.96 -9.51 2.30
C ASN A 80 9.67 -8.94 0.90
N ILE A 81 9.12 -9.76 0.00
CA ILE A 81 8.75 -9.33 -1.35
C ILE A 81 7.47 -8.50 -1.30
N SER A 82 6.47 -8.95 -0.52
CA SER A 82 5.24 -8.21 -0.27
C SER A 82 5.51 -6.82 0.31
N ASP A 83 6.29 -6.74 1.39
CA ASP A 83 6.62 -5.49 2.07
C ASP A 83 7.37 -4.54 1.13
N THR A 84 8.31 -5.07 0.33
CA THR A 84 8.99 -4.30 -0.73
C THR A 84 8.01 -3.75 -1.77
N GLY A 85 7.04 -4.56 -2.20
CA GLY A 85 6.01 -4.13 -3.15
C GLY A 85 5.18 -2.96 -2.62
N LEU A 86 4.82 -3.01 -1.34
CA LEU A 86 4.07 -1.94 -0.66
C LEU A 86 4.88 -0.64 -0.53
N GLU A 87 6.18 -0.75 -0.22
CA GLU A 87 7.10 0.39 -0.18
C GLU A 87 7.25 1.05 -1.55
N ILE A 88 7.47 0.25 -2.60
CA ILE A 88 7.59 0.75 -3.97
C ILE A 88 6.30 1.44 -4.42
N LEU A 89 5.13 0.87 -4.09
CA LEU A 89 3.84 1.47 -4.40
C LEU A 89 3.65 2.82 -3.69
N ASN A 90 4.05 2.92 -2.43
CA ASN A 90 3.97 4.16 -1.66
C ASN A 90 4.85 5.26 -2.27
N GLU A 91 6.10 4.93 -2.61
CA GLU A 91 6.99 5.87 -3.30
C GLU A 91 6.45 6.27 -4.68
N LEU A 92 5.92 5.31 -5.46
CA LEU A 92 5.28 5.58 -6.75
C LEU A 92 4.15 6.60 -6.60
N LEU A 93 3.22 6.40 -5.65
CA LEU A 93 2.10 7.32 -5.43
C LEU A 93 2.56 8.71 -4.98
N GLN A 94 3.58 8.81 -4.12
CA GLN A 94 4.15 10.09 -3.69
C GLN A 94 4.75 10.85 -4.88
N ASN A 95 5.55 10.18 -5.69
CA ASN A 95 6.20 10.79 -6.84
C ASN A 95 5.17 11.18 -7.94
N VAL A 96 4.11 10.38 -8.15
CA VAL A 96 2.98 10.74 -9.03
C VAL A 96 2.33 12.03 -8.52
N GLY A 97 2.06 12.14 -7.21
CA GLY A 97 1.47 13.34 -6.61
C GLY A 97 2.34 14.60 -6.75
N GLN A 98 3.65 14.45 -6.89
CA GLN A 98 4.59 15.55 -7.13
C GLN A 98 4.72 15.92 -8.62
N THR A 99 4.10 15.18 -9.54
CA THR A 99 4.22 15.38 -10.99
C THR A 99 2.86 15.63 -11.64
N PRO A 100 2.29 16.86 -11.54
CA PRO A 100 0.91 17.14 -11.96
C PRO A 100 0.59 16.79 -13.41
N ASN A 101 1.56 16.93 -14.31
CA ASN A 101 1.41 16.70 -15.75
C ASN A 101 1.07 15.24 -16.11
N VAL A 102 1.47 14.29 -15.26
CA VAL A 102 1.24 12.84 -15.49
C VAL A 102 0.25 12.25 -14.48
N ALA A 103 0.05 12.94 -13.35
CA ALA A 103 -0.74 12.46 -12.23
C ALA A 103 -2.17 12.09 -12.63
N GLN A 104 -2.85 12.96 -13.38
CA GLN A 104 -4.25 12.74 -13.73
C GLN A 104 -4.44 11.50 -14.62
N GLY A 105 -3.62 11.33 -15.66
CA GLY A 105 -3.65 10.13 -16.50
C GLY A 105 -3.38 8.85 -15.72
N PHE A 106 -2.42 8.90 -14.79
CA PHE A 106 -2.14 7.78 -13.88
C PHE A 106 -3.35 7.47 -12.98
N TYR A 107 -3.99 8.49 -12.39
CA TYR A 107 -5.13 8.28 -11.51
C TYR A 107 -6.32 7.68 -12.25
N GLN A 108 -6.64 8.19 -13.43
CA GLN A 108 -7.73 7.67 -14.26
C GLN A 108 -7.51 6.19 -14.62
N GLN A 109 -6.27 5.82 -14.93
CA GLN A 109 -5.96 4.48 -15.42
C GLN A 109 -5.78 3.44 -14.30
N TYR A 110 -5.22 3.82 -13.15
CA TYR A 110 -4.72 2.86 -12.15
C TYR A 110 -5.27 3.04 -10.73
N LEU A 111 -5.79 4.22 -10.35
CA LEU A 111 -6.12 4.49 -8.94
C LEU A 111 -7.19 3.53 -8.40
N LEU A 112 -8.27 3.32 -9.17
CA LEU A 112 -9.38 2.48 -8.75
C LEU A 112 -8.97 1.00 -8.62
N SER A 113 -8.13 0.50 -9.53
CA SER A 113 -7.59 -0.87 -9.45
C SER A 113 -6.62 -1.02 -8.28
N LEU A 114 -5.76 -0.03 -8.04
CA LEU A 114 -4.83 -0.06 -6.90
C LEU A 114 -5.56 -0.08 -5.56
N ILE A 115 -6.63 0.70 -5.41
CA ILE A 115 -7.49 0.65 -4.21
C ILE A 115 -8.05 -0.76 -4.00
N GLN A 116 -8.61 -1.37 -5.05
CA GLN A 116 -9.16 -2.74 -4.97
C GLN A 116 -8.09 -3.77 -4.62
N ASP A 117 -6.92 -3.70 -5.26
CA ASP A 117 -5.84 -4.65 -5.02
C ASP A 117 -5.28 -4.52 -3.59
N VAL A 118 -5.13 -3.30 -3.07
CA VAL A 118 -4.69 -3.08 -1.68
C VAL A 118 -5.74 -3.58 -0.69
N PHE A 119 -7.04 -3.37 -0.95
CA PHE A 119 -8.11 -3.96 -0.14
C PHE A 119 -8.03 -5.49 -0.13
N ALA A 120 -7.92 -6.10 -1.32
CA ALA A 120 -7.88 -7.55 -1.46
C ALA A 120 -6.72 -8.17 -0.66
N VAL A 121 -5.52 -7.59 -0.75
CA VAL A 121 -4.35 -8.04 0.01
C VAL A 121 -4.53 -7.81 1.51
N MET A 122 -5.07 -6.66 1.92
CA MET A 122 -5.30 -6.36 3.34
C MET A 122 -6.32 -7.31 3.99
N THR A 123 -7.30 -7.78 3.23
CA THR A 123 -8.29 -8.77 3.68
C THR A 123 -7.82 -10.22 3.52
N ASP A 124 -6.61 -10.46 3.00
CA ASP A 124 -6.00 -11.79 2.96
C ASP A 124 -5.38 -12.14 4.33
N ARG A 125 -5.43 -13.42 4.69
CA ARG A 125 -4.85 -13.97 5.93
C ARG A 125 -3.33 -13.98 5.90
N LEU A 126 -2.71 -14.00 4.71
CA LEU A 126 -1.25 -14.11 4.56
C LEU A 126 -0.49 -12.79 4.76
N HIS A 127 -1.17 -11.64 4.66
CA HIS A 127 -0.52 -10.33 4.56
C HIS A 127 -0.69 -9.44 5.80
N LYS A 128 -1.08 -10.02 6.95
CA LYS A 128 -1.30 -9.26 8.20
C LYS A 128 -0.09 -8.40 8.62
N SER A 129 1.12 -8.80 8.27
CA SER A 129 2.34 -8.04 8.56
C SER A 129 2.43 -6.69 7.83
N GLY A 130 1.82 -6.58 6.65
CA GLY A 130 1.82 -5.38 5.81
C GLY A 130 0.77 -4.34 6.23
N PHE A 131 -0.03 -4.61 7.28
CA PHE A 131 -1.20 -3.82 7.67
C PHE A 131 -0.93 -2.32 7.77
N LYS A 132 0.20 -1.92 8.36
CA LYS A 132 0.61 -0.51 8.46
C LYS A 132 0.68 0.16 7.08
N MET A 133 1.31 -0.50 6.12
CA MET A 133 1.48 0.04 4.77
C MET A 133 0.18 0.00 3.97
N HIS A 134 -0.64 -1.05 4.11
CA HIS A 134 -1.99 -1.08 3.53
C HIS A 134 -2.83 0.11 4.01
N ALA A 135 -2.85 0.36 5.32
CA ALA A 135 -3.56 1.49 5.91
C ALA A 135 -3.03 2.84 5.40
N THR A 136 -1.70 2.98 5.31
CA THR A 136 -1.06 4.19 4.79
C THR A 136 -1.47 4.48 3.35
N LEU A 137 -1.39 3.47 2.48
CA LEU A 137 -1.75 3.56 1.07
C LEU A 137 -3.24 3.86 0.87
N LEU A 138 -4.13 3.15 1.57
CA LEU A 138 -5.57 3.38 1.49
C LEU A 138 -5.92 4.80 1.95
N ARG A 139 -5.37 5.25 3.09
CA ARG A 139 -5.60 6.63 3.57
C ARG A 139 -5.16 7.66 2.53
N GLN A 140 -3.95 7.49 1.98
CA GLN A 140 -3.43 8.38 0.94
C GLN A 140 -4.37 8.42 -0.27
N MET A 141 -4.76 7.28 -0.82
CA MET A 141 -5.59 7.21 -2.02
C MET A 141 -7.01 7.77 -1.80
N PHE A 142 -7.65 7.44 -0.68
CA PHE A 142 -8.99 7.95 -0.35
C PHE A 142 -8.97 9.46 -0.10
N HIS A 143 -8.00 9.95 0.67
CA HIS A 143 -7.90 11.37 0.98
C HIS A 143 -7.55 12.19 -0.27
N LEU A 144 -6.72 11.65 -1.16
CA LEU A 144 -6.39 12.28 -2.45
C LEU A 144 -7.66 12.54 -3.28
N VAL A 145 -8.55 11.55 -3.36
CA VAL A 145 -9.85 11.71 -4.03
C VAL A 145 -10.75 12.70 -3.29
N GLN A 146 -10.87 12.56 -1.96
CA GLN A 146 -11.73 13.41 -1.13
C GLN A 146 -11.30 14.88 -1.12
N MET A 147 -10.00 15.17 -1.23
CA MET A 147 -9.44 16.52 -1.36
C MET A 147 -9.58 17.11 -2.76
N ASN A 148 -10.25 16.43 -3.70
CA ASN A 148 -10.38 16.81 -5.10
C ASN A 148 -9.03 16.99 -5.83
N GLN A 149 -8.01 16.22 -5.46
CA GLN A 149 -6.73 16.20 -6.18
C GLN A 149 -6.81 15.37 -7.47
N VAL A 150 -7.77 14.44 -7.57
CA VAL A 150 -8.15 13.82 -8.84
C VAL A 150 -9.22 14.67 -9.51
N THR A 151 -8.85 15.37 -10.59
CA THR A 151 -9.75 16.25 -11.34
C THR A 151 -10.36 15.55 -12.55
N VAL A 152 -9.72 14.50 -13.07
CA VAL A 152 -10.29 13.65 -14.12
C VAL A 152 -11.32 12.66 -13.56
N PRO A 153 -12.36 12.30 -14.32
CA PRO A 153 -13.37 11.36 -13.85
C PRO A 153 -12.77 9.96 -13.67
N LEU A 154 -12.98 9.36 -12.50
CA LEU A 154 -12.60 7.97 -12.18
C LEU A 154 -13.59 6.93 -12.75
N PHE A 155 -14.61 7.40 -13.44
CA PHE A 155 -15.71 6.64 -13.99
C PHE A 155 -15.92 7.04 -15.44
N ASP A 156 -16.62 6.21 -16.21
CA ASP A 156 -17.11 6.60 -17.52
C ASP A 156 -18.26 7.61 -17.36
N PRO A 157 -18.10 8.88 -17.80
CA PRO A 157 -19.15 9.90 -17.68
C PRO A 157 -20.45 9.54 -18.41
N ALA A 158 -20.41 8.67 -19.42
CA ALA A 158 -21.60 8.20 -20.12
C ALA A 158 -22.42 7.19 -19.30
N SER A 159 -21.80 6.55 -18.31
CA SER A 159 -22.41 5.49 -17.48
C SER A 159 -23.00 6.00 -16.16
N GLN A 160 -22.76 7.26 -15.81
CA GLN A 160 -23.11 7.84 -14.50
C GLN A 160 -24.05 9.05 -14.64
N PRO A 161 -24.86 9.36 -13.62
CA PRO A 161 -25.74 10.52 -13.66
C PRO A 161 -24.97 11.85 -13.76
N ALA A 162 -25.62 12.86 -14.35
CA ALA A 162 -25.05 14.20 -14.44
C ALA A 162 -24.74 14.76 -13.03
N GLY A 163 -23.57 15.38 -12.87
CA GLY A 163 -23.11 15.91 -11.58
C GLY A 163 -22.44 14.87 -10.65
N GLN A 164 -22.21 13.64 -11.13
CA GLN A 164 -21.44 12.64 -10.39
C GLN A 164 -20.03 13.18 -10.05
N THR A 165 -19.64 13.07 -8.78
CA THR A 165 -18.30 13.48 -8.32
C THR A 165 -17.41 12.27 -8.03
N ASN A 166 -16.10 12.44 -8.12
CA ASN A 166 -15.14 11.38 -7.81
C ASN A 166 -15.31 10.80 -6.39
N PRO A 167 -15.47 11.62 -5.32
CA PRO A 167 -15.72 11.08 -3.98
C PRO A 167 -17.04 10.30 -3.86
N ALA A 168 -18.11 10.81 -4.47
CA ALA A 168 -19.40 10.12 -4.46
C ALA A 168 -19.33 8.79 -5.24
N PHE A 169 -18.61 8.77 -6.36
CA PHE A 169 -18.41 7.57 -7.15
C PHE A 169 -17.57 6.55 -6.39
N LEU A 170 -16.44 6.98 -5.80
CA LEU A 170 -15.58 6.10 -5.01
C LEU A 170 -16.34 5.47 -3.84
N ARG A 171 -17.18 6.25 -3.14
CA ARG A 171 -18.04 5.73 -2.07
C ARG A 171 -18.95 4.61 -2.56
N ALA A 172 -19.67 4.83 -3.67
CA ALA A 172 -20.60 3.84 -4.23
C ALA A 172 -19.87 2.60 -4.76
N HIS A 173 -18.73 2.80 -5.44
CA HIS A 173 -17.92 1.73 -6.00
C HIS A 173 -17.37 0.81 -4.91
N VAL A 174 -16.75 1.37 -3.86
CA VAL A 174 -16.20 0.59 -2.75
C VAL A 174 -17.32 -0.05 -1.93
N SER A 175 -18.49 0.60 -1.78
CA SER A 175 -19.64 -0.01 -1.11
C SER A 175 -20.10 -1.28 -1.82
N THR A 176 -20.23 -1.21 -3.15
CA THR A 176 -20.62 -2.35 -3.98
C THR A 176 -19.58 -3.46 -3.90
N LEU A 177 -18.29 -3.10 -3.97
CA LEU A 177 -17.18 -4.05 -3.81
C LEU A 177 -17.31 -4.82 -2.48
N LEU A 178 -17.37 -4.11 -1.35
CA LEU A 178 -17.39 -4.74 -0.03
C LEU A 178 -18.64 -5.60 0.20
N LEU A 179 -19.82 -5.13 -0.23
CA LEU A 179 -21.07 -5.91 -0.12
C LEU A 179 -21.03 -7.17 -1.00
N SER A 180 -20.36 -7.11 -2.16
CA SER A 180 -20.20 -8.27 -3.04
C SER A 180 -19.18 -9.28 -2.51
N SER A 181 -18.09 -8.80 -1.91
CA SER A 181 -17.01 -9.64 -1.38
C SER A 181 -17.35 -10.24 -0.01
N PHE A 182 -18.13 -9.53 0.81
CA PHE A 182 -18.44 -9.92 2.18
C PHE A 182 -19.96 -9.87 2.43
N PRO A 183 -20.71 -10.89 2.00
CA PRO A 183 -22.18 -10.89 2.07
C PRO A 183 -22.75 -10.86 3.50
N ASN A 184 -21.91 -11.10 4.51
CA ASN A 184 -22.28 -11.00 5.92
C ASN A 184 -22.31 -9.55 6.45
N LEU A 185 -21.75 -8.59 5.70
CA LEU A 185 -21.78 -7.19 6.08
C LEU A 185 -23.13 -6.56 5.77
N THR A 186 -23.66 -5.80 6.72
CA THR A 186 -24.84 -4.98 6.47
C THR A 186 -24.48 -3.70 5.70
N LYS A 187 -25.43 -3.16 4.94
CA LYS A 187 -25.25 -1.85 4.26
C LYS A 187 -24.83 -0.76 5.24
N THR A 188 -25.40 -0.75 6.45
CA THR A 188 -25.08 0.22 7.50
C THR A 188 -23.62 0.13 7.94
N GLN A 189 -23.08 -1.08 8.13
CA GLN A 189 -21.67 -1.27 8.47
C GLN A 189 -20.75 -0.76 7.36
N VAL A 190 -21.06 -1.11 6.11
CA VAL A 190 -20.27 -0.68 4.95
C VAL A 190 -20.28 0.84 4.78
N THR A 191 -21.44 1.49 4.92
CA THR A 191 -21.55 2.95 4.85
C THR A 191 -20.71 3.63 5.93
N LYS A 192 -20.85 3.21 7.20
CA LYS A 192 -20.07 3.77 8.32
C LYS A 192 -18.57 3.58 8.12
N PHE A 193 -18.18 2.41 7.63
CA PHE A 193 -16.78 2.11 7.33
C PHE A 193 -16.22 3.08 6.28
N ILE A 194 -16.91 3.26 5.16
CA ILE A 194 -16.44 4.12 4.06
C ILE A 194 -16.47 5.61 4.45
N GLU A 195 -17.42 6.05 5.28
CA GLU A 195 -17.42 7.40 5.85
C GLU A 195 -16.15 7.67 6.67
N GLY A 196 -15.71 6.70 7.48
CA GLY A 196 -14.44 6.79 8.20
C GLY A 196 -13.24 6.87 7.26
N MET A 197 -13.23 6.07 6.18
CA MET A 197 -12.15 6.07 5.18
C MET A 197 -12.01 7.39 4.41
N LEU A 198 -13.11 8.14 4.27
CA LEU A 198 -13.14 9.45 3.60
C LEU A 198 -12.98 10.63 4.58
N ASN A 199 -12.84 10.39 5.88
CA ASN A 199 -12.72 11.46 6.87
C ASN A 199 -11.30 12.06 6.85
N LEU A 200 -11.15 13.23 6.23
CA LEU A 200 -9.88 13.96 6.12
C LEU A 200 -9.25 14.33 7.47
N GLN A 201 -10.04 14.43 8.55
CA GLN A 201 -9.54 14.74 9.89
C GLN A 201 -8.94 13.52 10.59
N MET A 202 -9.09 12.32 10.02
CA MET A 202 -8.57 11.09 10.60
C MET A 202 -7.06 11.00 10.36
N ASP A 203 -6.30 11.05 11.45
CA ASP A 203 -4.86 10.80 11.44
C ASP A 203 -4.57 9.31 11.18
N LEU A 204 -3.33 9.01 10.79
CA LEU A 204 -2.96 7.63 10.44
C LEU A 204 -3.17 6.63 11.60
N PRO A 205 -2.84 6.95 12.87
CA PRO A 205 -3.16 6.09 14.01
C PRO A 205 -4.65 5.76 14.13
N THR A 206 -5.54 6.77 14.09
CA THR A 206 -6.99 6.53 14.17
C THR A 206 -7.50 5.75 12.98
N PHE A 207 -6.98 6.04 11.78
CA PHE A 207 -7.33 5.33 10.56
C PHE A 207 -6.95 3.85 10.61
N LYS A 208 -5.78 3.52 11.17
CA LYS A 208 -5.39 2.12 11.41
C LYS A 208 -6.33 1.43 12.38
N THR A 209 -6.75 2.10 13.45
CA THR A 209 -7.74 1.54 14.38
C THR A 209 -9.06 1.27 13.68
N HIS A 210 -9.58 2.25 12.93
CA HIS A 210 -10.81 2.10 12.13
C HIS A 210 -10.75 0.92 11.15
N LEU A 211 -9.63 0.78 10.42
CA LEU A 211 -9.39 -0.36 9.53
C LEU A 211 -9.33 -1.69 10.29
N ARG A 212 -8.68 -1.71 11.45
CA ARG A 212 -8.51 -2.93 12.25
C ARG A 212 -9.86 -3.40 12.81
N ASP A 213 -10.66 -2.47 13.32
CA ASP A 213 -11.99 -2.76 13.85
C ASP A 213 -12.87 -3.35 12.75
N PHE A 214 -12.83 -2.78 11.54
CA PHE A 214 -13.49 -3.34 10.36
C PHE A 214 -13.01 -4.75 10.03
N LEU A 215 -11.69 -5.00 10.02
CA LEU A 215 -11.16 -6.35 9.78
C LEU A 215 -11.66 -7.34 10.84
N ILE A 216 -11.70 -6.96 12.13
CA ILE A 216 -12.20 -7.83 13.21
C ILE A 216 -13.71 -8.12 13.05
N GLU A 217 -14.49 -7.17 12.53
CA GLU A 217 -15.90 -7.40 12.20
C GLU A 217 -16.10 -8.43 11.07
N LEU A 218 -15.10 -8.62 10.19
CA LEU A 218 -15.14 -9.69 9.21
C LEU A 218 -15.03 -11.03 9.92
N LYS A 219 -16.05 -11.88 9.77
CA LYS A 219 -16.13 -13.20 10.41
C LYS A 219 -14.90 -14.08 10.17
N GLU A 220 -14.19 -13.86 9.06
CA GLU A 220 -12.97 -14.59 8.70
C GLU A 220 -11.77 -14.23 9.57
N PHE A 221 -11.79 -13.04 10.19
CA PHE A 221 -10.74 -12.53 11.09
C PHE A 221 -11.15 -12.58 12.57
N SER A 222 -12.45 -12.72 12.89
CA SER A 222 -12.94 -12.70 14.27
C SER A 222 -12.49 -13.91 15.10
N SER A 223 -12.10 -15.02 14.47
CA SER A 223 -11.63 -16.24 15.14
C SER A 223 -10.12 -16.46 15.05
N GLU A 224 -9.35 -15.50 14.52
CA GLU A 224 -7.91 -15.67 14.26
C GLU A 224 -7.02 -14.91 15.24
N ASP A 225 -5.74 -15.33 15.33
CA ASP A 225 -4.73 -14.52 15.99
C ASP A 225 -4.47 -13.26 15.15
N ASN A 226 -4.83 -12.12 15.74
CA ASN A 226 -4.70 -10.79 15.14
C ASN A 226 -3.52 -10.00 15.74
N SER A 227 -2.64 -10.67 16.49
CA SER A 227 -1.44 -10.07 17.11
C SER A 227 -0.56 -9.29 16.12
N ALA A 228 -0.47 -9.76 14.87
CA ALA A 228 0.29 -9.14 13.80
C ALA A 228 -0.22 -7.73 13.42
N LEU A 229 -1.53 -7.46 13.57
CA LEU A 229 -2.13 -6.15 13.28
C LEU A 229 -1.73 -5.07 14.29
N TYR A 230 -1.13 -5.45 15.42
CA TYR A 230 -0.69 -4.57 16.52
C TYR A 230 0.83 -4.45 16.61
N THR A 231 1.58 -4.96 15.63
CA THR A 231 3.05 -5.03 15.70
C THR A 231 3.68 -3.65 15.87
N GLU A 232 3.18 -2.65 15.14
CA GLU A 232 3.69 -1.28 15.21
C GLU A 232 3.37 -0.60 16.55
N GLU A 233 2.14 -0.75 17.06
CA GLU A 233 1.77 -0.18 18.36
C GLU A 233 2.65 -0.75 19.47
N LYS A 234 2.85 -2.07 19.47
CA LYS A 234 3.74 -2.76 20.43
C LYS A 234 5.19 -2.31 20.31
N GLU A 235 5.68 -2.06 19.09
CA GLU A 235 7.05 -1.58 18.88
C GLU A 235 7.23 -0.14 19.35
N ARG A 236 6.25 0.74 19.09
CA ARG A 236 6.23 2.11 19.58
C ARG A 236 6.20 2.18 21.10
N GLU A 237 5.35 1.38 21.75
CA GLU A 237 5.30 1.29 23.22
C GLU A 237 6.64 0.84 23.80
N ARG A 238 7.28 -0.16 23.18
CA ARG A 238 8.60 -0.66 23.60
C ARG A 238 9.69 0.39 23.42
N GLN A 239 9.64 1.18 22.35
CA GLN A 239 10.56 2.30 22.13
C GLN A 239 10.35 3.41 23.16
N GLN A 240 9.11 3.82 23.42
CA GLN A 240 8.78 4.84 24.43
C GLN A 240 9.21 4.39 25.83
N HIS A 241 8.94 3.14 26.20
CA HIS A 241 9.37 2.61 27.49
C HIS A 241 10.90 2.58 27.61
N ARG A 242 11.62 2.17 26.55
CA ARG A 242 13.10 2.25 26.52
C ARG A 242 13.61 3.68 26.69
N GLN A 243 13.01 4.66 26.01
CA GLN A 243 13.39 6.06 26.12
C GLN A 243 13.14 6.61 27.54
N GLN A 244 12.00 6.28 28.15
CA GLN A 244 11.69 6.66 29.52
C GLN A 244 12.67 6.04 30.53
N MET A 245 13.00 4.76 30.36
CA MET A 245 13.98 4.08 31.20
C MET A 245 15.39 4.69 31.05
N LEU A 246 15.79 5.06 29.83
CA LEU A 246 17.06 5.75 29.59
C LEU A 246 17.08 7.13 30.25
N ALA A 247 16.02 7.92 30.09
CA ALA A 247 15.88 9.24 30.71
C ALA A 247 15.92 9.15 32.25
N GLN A 248 15.25 8.17 32.85
CA GLN A 248 15.30 7.93 34.31
C GLN A 248 16.70 7.55 34.78
N ARG A 249 17.43 6.71 34.02
CA ARG A 249 18.81 6.32 34.36
C ARG A 249 19.79 7.47 34.23
N GLN A 250 19.60 8.37 33.25
CA GLN A 250 20.39 9.59 33.10
C GLN A 250 20.11 10.62 34.21
N ALA A 251 18.89 10.65 34.76
CA ALA A 251 18.52 11.55 35.84
C ALA A 251 19.10 11.17 37.22
N VAL A 252 19.62 9.95 37.38
CA VAL A 252 20.24 9.48 38.63
C VAL A 252 21.77 9.43 38.46
N PRO A 253 22.53 10.31 39.14
CA PRO A 253 23.99 10.31 39.08
C PRO A 253 24.57 8.94 39.42
N GLY A 254 25.41 8.39 38.54
CA GLY A 254 26.07 7.08 38.73
C GLY A 254 25.34 5.84 38.17
N MET A 255 24.13 5.99 37.62
CA MET A 255 23.39 4.87 36.99
C MET A 255 23.68 4.66 35.49
N VAL A 256 24.40 5.60 34.85
CA VAL A 256 24.91 5.49 33.49
C VAL A 256 26.38 5.05 33.58
N LYS A 257 26.75 3.98 32.89
CA LYS A 257 28.17 3.57 32.85
C LYS A 257 28.96 4.65 32.11
N PRO A 258 30.18 5.00 32.55
CA PRO A 258 30.99 6.04 31.91
C PRO A 258 31.24 5.80 30.40
N ALA A 259 31.25 4.54 29.95
CA ALA A 259 31.41 4.18 28.54
C ALA A 259 30.16 4.41 27.67
N ASP A 260 29.00 4.66 28.28
CA ASP A 260 27.72 4.93 27.60
C ASP A 260 27.35 6.43 27.66
N ILE A 261 28.27 7.27 28.15
CA ILE A 261 28.16 8.73 28.07
C ILE A 261 28.83 9.11 26.75
N ASP A 262 28.03 9.37 25.70
CA ASP A 262 28.56 9.89 24.44
C ASP A 262 29.39 11.16 24.71
N GLU A 263 30.63 11.17 24.22
CA GLU A 263 31.59 12.29 24.20
C GLU A 263 31.20 13.41 23.22
N ASP A 264 29.90 13.67 23.02
CA ASP A 264 29.42 14.74 22.16
C ASP A 264 28.77 15.85 23.01
N LEU A 265 29.63 16.66 23.63
CA LEU A 265 29.35 18.03 24.07
C LEU A 265 30.06 19.02 23.15
#